data_AF-A0AAE1UAR5-F1
#
_entry.id   AF-A0AAE1UAR5-F1
#
_cell.length_a   1.000
_cell.length_b   1.000
_cell.length_c   1.000
_cell.angle_alpha   90.00
_cell.angle_beta   90.00
_cell.angle_gamma   90.00
#
_symmetry.space_group_name_H-M   'P 1'
#
loop_
_entity.id
_entity.type
_entity.pdbx_description
1 polymer ?
#
loop_
_entity_poly.entity_id
_entity_poly.type
_entity_poly.pdbx_seq_one_letter_code
_entity_poly.pdbx_strand_id
1 'polypeptide(L)'
;MQVRSVWQDVCLDTLEREDVDNSDYILALYSCYHSPIRNQLRNNVSQPHMCFDNLQRNEKTPYNMGLYNCHNFLSSSQYMSLSKTGELRREEMCAEIPTYFSGKSEKHGQLIHKVTNKCLERADKQSMDDVVVSDCTNSWTQQWWFDHYAPL
;
A
#
# COMPACT_ATOMS: atom_id res chain seq x y z
N MET A 1 -4.26 -12.71 -14.26
CA MET A 1 -3.47 -13.70 -15.02
C MET A 1 -2.24 -12.96 -15.52
N GLN A 2 -1.02 -13.39 -15.17
CA GLN A 2 0.23 -12.70 -15.56
C GLN A 2 0.96 -13.51 -16.64
N VAL A 3 1.53 -12.82 -17.63
CA VAL A 3 2.33 -13.44 -18.70
C VAL A 3 3.79 -13.40 -18.26
N ARG A 4 4.33 -14.54 -17.81
CA ARG A 4 5.71 -14.66 -17.30
C ARG A 4 6.68 -14.91 -18.45
N SER A 5 7.82 -14.22 -18.42
CA SER A 5 8.95 -14.53 -19.29
C SER A 5 9.46 -15.95 -19.00
N VAL A 6 9.77 -16.71 -20.04
CA VAL A 6 10.24 -18.10 -19.90
C VAL A 6 11.68 -18.16 -19.39
N TRP A 7 12.44 -17.06 -19.53
CA TRP A 7 13.88 -17.02 -19.32
C TRP A 7 14.33 -16.23 -18.08
N GLN A 8 13.42 -15.45 -17.49
CA GLN A 8 13.69 -14.55 -16.37
C GLN A 8 12.47 -14.56 -15.43
N ASP A 9 12.66 -14.35 -14.12
CA ASP A 9 11.56 -14.25 -13.14
C ASP A 9 10.85 -12.88 -13.20
N VAL A 10 10.41 -12.52 -14.40
CA VAL A 10 9.76 -11.25 -14.72
C VAL A 10 8.46 -11.50 -15.48
N CYS A 11 7.50 -10.63 -15.27
CA CYS A 11 6.14 -10.69 -15.79
C CYS A 11 5.91 -9.46 -16.68
N LEU A 12 5.23 -9.66 -17.81
CA LEU A 12 4.77 -8.56 -18.65
C LEU A 12 3.66 -7.82 -17.92
N ASP A 13 3.85 -6.53 -17.69
CA ASP A 13 2.94 -5.65 -16.96
C ASP A 13 2.86 -4.27 -17.63
N THR A 14 1.85 -3.48 -17.27
CA THR A 14 1.70 -2.09 -17.77
C THR A 14 2.46 -1.11 -16.88
N LEU A 15 3.14 -0.14 -17.49
CA LEU A 15 3.77 0.97 -16.78
C LEU A 15 2.69 2.00 -16.43
N GLU A 16 2.41 2.21 -15.13
CA GLU A 16 1.48 3.26 -14.71
C GLU A 16 2.00 4.63 -15.15
N ARG A 17 1.16 5.39 -15.87
CA ARG A 17 1.33 6.83 -16.05
C ARG A 17 0.18 7.54 -15.38
N GLU A 18 0.53 8.53 -14.56
CA GLU A 18 -0.43 9.43 -13.89
C GLU A 18 -1.26 10.30 -14.86
N ASP A 19 -0.90 10.31 -16.15
CA ASP A 19 -1.57 11.12 -17.19
C ASP A 19 -2.39 10.24 -18.14
N VAL A 20 -3.60 9.83 -17.73
CA VAL A 20 -4.53 9.15 -18.64
C VAL A 20 -5.50 10.17 -19.25
N ASP A 21 -4.97 10.95 -20.19
CA ASP A 21 -5.75 11.45 -21.31
C ASP A 21 -5.21 10.78 -22.59
N ASN A 22 -5.86 9.69 -23.00
CA ASN A 22 -5.80 9.13 -24.35
C ASN A 22 -4.42 8.74 -24.92
N SER A 23 -3.54 8.11 -24.13
CA SER A 23 -2.26 7.54 -24.63
C SER A 23 -2.17 6.02 -24.51
N ASP A 24 -1.40 5.40 -25.40
CA ASP A 24 -1.20 3.95 -25.47
C ASP A 24 -0.55 3.41 -24.19
N TYR A 25 -1.05 2.29 -23.68
CA TYR A 25 -0.44 1.57 -22.55
C TYR A 25 0.93 1.00 -22.97
N ILE A 26 1.98 1.40 -22.25
CA ILE A 26 3.32 0.82 -22.46
C ILE A 26 3.40 -0.48 -21.66
N LEU A 27 3.62 -1.58 -22.36
CA LEU A 27 3.92 -2.89 -21.75
C LEU A 27 5.43 -3.00 -21.52
N ALA A 28 5.83 -3.40 -20.31
CA ALA A 28 7.21 -3.66 -19.96
C ALA A 28 7.33 -4.92 -19.06
N LEU A 29 8.56 -5.40 -18.86
CA LEU A 29 8.82 -6.56 -17.99
C LEU A 29 9.16 -6.09 -16.58
N TYR A 30 8.40 -6.55 -15.61
CA TYR A 30 8.54 -6.22 -14.19
C TYR A 30 8.70 -7.46 -13.32
N SER A 31 9.08 -7.26 -12.07
CA SER A 31 9.13 -8.33 -11.08
C SER A 31 7.78 -9.03 -10.95
N CYS A 32 7.72 -10.35 -11.12
CA CYS A 32 6.48 -11.13 -10.93
C CYS A 32 5.90 -11.07 -9.50
N TYR A 33 6.64 -10.47 -8.57
CA TYR A 33 6.23 -10.24 -7.20
C TYR A 33 5.34 -9.00 -7.04
N HIS A 34 5.29 -8.10 -8.03
CA HIS A 34 4.32 -7.00 -8.04
C HIS A 34 2.88 -7.53 -7.97
N SER A 35 2.07 -6.86 -7.16
CA SER A 35 0.65 -7.17 -6.98
C SER A 35 -0.12 -6.68 -8.18
N PRO A 36 -0.80 -7.51 -8.98
CA PRO A 36 -1.57 -7.06 -10.15
C PRO A 36 -2.82 -6.23 -9.79
N ILE A 37 -2.93 -5.78 -8.54
CA ILE A 37 -4.11 -5.14 -7.96
C ILE A 37 -3.65 -3.98 -7.08
N ARG A 38 -4.20 -2.79 -7.39
CA ARG A 38 -4.24 -1.62 -6.51
C ARG A 38 -5.47 -1.70 -5.61
N ASN A 39 -5.33 -1.18 -4.41
CA ASN A 39 -6.39 -1.11 -3.41
C ASN A 39 -6.21 0.13 -2.54
N GLN A 40 -7.27 0.50 -1.84
CA GLN A 40 -7.25 1.50 -0.79
C GLN A 40 -7.15 0.78 0.56
N LEU A 41 -6.26 1.23 1.45
CA LEU A 41 -6.13 0.65 2.79
C LEU A 41 -6.88 1.50 3.82
N ARG A 42 -7.94 0.95 4.39
CA ARG A 42 -8.91 1.64 5.24
C ARG A 42 -8.86 1.20 6.70
N ASN A 43 -8.95 2.16 7.61
CA ASN A 43 -9.27 1.97 9.03
C ASN A 43 -10.64 2.62 9.35
N ASN A 44 -11.54 1.85 9.96
CA ASN A 44 -12.94 2.23 10.16
C ASN A 44 -13.27 2.73 11.58
N VAL A 45 -12.26 3.03 12.41
CA VAL A 45 -12.47 3.42 13.81
C VAL A 45 -13.25 4.73 13.97
N SER A 46 -13.08 5.68 13.05
CA SER A 46 -13.76 6.97 13.07
C SER A 46 -14.65 7.15 11.85
N GLN A 47 -15.57 8.11 11.93
CA GLN A 47 -16.23 8.69 10.78
C GLN A 47 -15.78 10.15 10.59
N PRO A 48 -15.33 10.55 9.38
CA PRO A 48 -15.10 9.70 8.21
C PRO A 48 -14.04 8.62 8.46
N HIS A 49 -14.12 7.52 7.70
CA HIS A 49 -13.10 6.47 7.75
C HIS A 49 -11.76 7.04 7.30
N MET A 50 -10.68 6.52 7.86
CA MET A 50 -9.32 6.95 7.55
C MET A 50 -8.69 5.97 6.58
N CYS A 51 -7.99 6.49 5.58
CA CYS A 51 -7.27 5.72 4.59
C CYS A 51 -5.82 6.19 4.50
N PHE A 52 -4.98 5.29 4.01
CA PHE A 52 -3.60 5.65 3.68
C PHE A 52 -3.61 6.65 2.53
N ASP A 53 -2.81 7.70 2.67
CA ASP A 53 -2.72 8.78 1.68
C ASP A 53 -1.28 9.30 1.62
N ASN A 54 -0.84 9.68 0.43
CA ASN A 54 0.49 10.26 0.24
C ASN A 54 0.60 11.70 0.78
N LEU A 55 -0.52 12.34 1.17
CA LEU A 55 -0.65 13.71 1.62
C LEU A 55 0.04 14.72 0.69
N GLN A 56 0.01 14.43 -0.62
CA GLN A 56 0.68 15.22 -1.67
C GLN A 56 2.19 15.37 -1.44
N ARG A 57 2.81 14.42 -0.74
CA ARG A 57 4.26 14.39 -0.52
C ARG A 57 4.97 13.97 -1.80
N ASN A 58 6.22 14.41 -1.92
CA ASN A 58 7.02 14.11 -3.10
C ASN A 58 7.39 12.63 -3.16
N GLU A 59 6.80 11.92 -4.12
CA GLU A 59 7.01 10.49 -4.35
C GLU A 59 8.39 10.15 -4.90
N LYS A 60 9.20 11.14 -5.27
CA LYS A 60 10.58 10.92 -5.72
C LYS A 60 11.57 10.77 -4.55
N THR A 61 11.11 10.97 -3.33
CA THR A 61 11.93 10.92 -2.11
C THR A 61 11.21 10.12 -1.03
N PRO A 62 11.91 9.40 -0.13
CA PRO A 62 11.26 8.72 0.98
C PRO A 62 10.43 9.70 1.85
N TYR A 63 9.21 9.30 2.22
CA TYR A 63 8.32 10.06 3.08
C TYR A 63 7.56 9.11 4.02
N ASN A 64 7.11 9.64 5.16
CA ASN A 64 6.23 8.88 6.05
C ASN A 64 4.87 8.69 5.40
N MET A 65 4.23 7.53 5.58
CA MET A 65 2.90 7.32 5.03
C MET A 65 1.86 8.08 5.86
N GLY A 66 0.97 8.81 5.18
CA GLY A 66 -0.03 9.66 5.83
C GLY A 66 -1.40 9.01 5.95
N LEU A 67 -2.26 9.67 6.71
CA LEU A 67 -3.66 9.33 6.89
C LEU A 67 -4.54 10.48 6.36
N TYR A 68 -5.51 10.15 5.52
CA TYR A 68 -6.52 11.10 5.07
C TYR A 68 -7.91 10.47 5.09
N ASN A 69 -8.95 11.28 4.95
CA ASN A 69 -10.31 10.76 4.82
C ASN A 69 -10.40 9.89 3.56
N CYS A 70 -10.98 8.71 3.68
CA CYS A 70 -11.15 7.81 2.54
C CYS A 70 -11.97 8.48 1.43
N HIS A 71 -11.46 8.45 0.21
CA HIS A 71 -12.25 8.76 -0.97
C HIS A 71 -13.21 7.62 -1.30
N ASN A 72 -14.35 7.95 -1.93
CA ASN A 72 -15.34 6.99 -2.43
C ASN A 72 -14.92 6.34 -3.77
N PHE A 73 -13.67 6.57 -4.19
CA PHE A 73 -13.05 6.02 -5.38
C PHE A 73 -11.57 5.82 -5.10
N LEU A 74 -10.90 5.00 -5.92
CA LEU A 74 -9.47 4.77 -5.79
C LEU A 74 -8.68 5.95 -6.38
N SER A 75 -8.40 6.95 -5.54
CA SER A 75 -7.55 8.10 -5.90
C SER A 75 -6.09 7.69 -6.02
N SER A 76 -5.33 8.37 -6.91
CA SER A 76 -3.87 8.18 -7.02
C SER A 76 -3.16 8.44 -5.67
N SER A 77 -3.66 9.36 -4.85
CA SER A 77 -3.09 9.62 -3.53
C SER A 77 -3.28 8.48 -2.53
N GLN A 78 -4.30 7.62 -2.72
CA GLN A 78 -4.74 6.63 -1.72
C GLN A 78 -4.58 5.16 -2.14
N TYR A 79 -4.08 4.89 -3.35
CA TYR A 79 -3.81 3.51 -3.72
C TYR A 79 -2.52 3.00 -3.09
N MET A 80 -2.59 1.72 -2.78
CA MET A 80 -1.51 0.87 -2.32
C MET A 80 -1.58 -0.44 -3.10
N SER A 81 -0.47 -1.15 -3.18
CA SER A 81 -0.43 -2.52 -3.69
C SER A 81 0.25 -3.43 -2.66
N LEU A 82 -0.17 -4.70 -2.60
CA LEU A 82 0.40 -5.68 -1.66
C LEU A 82 1.06 -6.80 -2.45
N SER A 83 2.38 -6.76 -2.56
CA SER A 83 3.16 -7.74 -3.32
C SER A 83 2.92 -9.17 -2.83
N LYS A 84 3.18 -10.17 -3.67
CA LYS A 84 3.05 -11.59 -3.27
C LYS A 84 4.01 -11.98 -2.14
N THR A 85 5.10 -11.24 -1.97
CA THR A 85 6.07 -11.44 -0.88
C THR A 85 5.67 -10.70 0.41
N GLY A 86 4.58 -9.93 0.37
CA GLY A 86 4.03 -9.22 1.51
C GLY A 86 4.62 -7.83 1.73
N GLU A 87 5.11 -7.19 0.66
CA GLU A 87 5.52 -5.79 0.67
C GLU A 87 4.28 -4.92 0.44
N LEU A 88 4.01 -4.00 1.37
CA LEU A 88 3.04 -2.92 1.13
C LEU A 88 3.75 -1.83 0.32
N ARG A 89 3.18 -1.43 -0.81
CA ARG A 89 3.86 -0.63 -1.82
C ARG A 89 2.99 0.51 -2.32
N ARG A 90 3.66 1.56 -2.78
CA ARG A 90 3.14 2.52 -3.76
C ARG A 90 4.12 2.55 -4.91
N GLU A 91 3.67 2.12 -6.09
CA GLU A 91 4.55 1.95 -7.25
C GLU A 91 5.80 1.11 -6.92
N GLU A 92 6.96 1.70 -7.15
CA GLU A 92 8.28 1.13 -6.92
C GLU A 92 8.79 1.31 -5.48
N MET A 93 8.07 2.06 -4.65
CA MET A 93 8.45 2.28 -3.25
C MET A 93 7.73 1.30 -2.32
N CYS A 94 8.49 0.74 -1.38
CA CYS A 94 7.98 -0.10 -0.31
C CYS A 94 7.78 0.72 0.97
N ALA A 95 6.75 0.40 1.74
CA ALA A 95 6.61 0.88 3.10
C ALA A 95 7.67 0.19 3.98
N GLU A 96 8.50 1.00 4.63
CA GLU A 96 9.58 0.53 5.50
C GLU A 96 9.38 1.05 6.92
N ILE A 97 9.77 0.24 7.90
CA ILE A 97 9.98 0.74 9.26
C ILE A 97 11.42 1.27 9.28
N PRO A 98 11.71 2.47 9.84
CA PRO A 98 13.07 3.01 9.92
C PRO A 98 14.07 2.17 10.74
N THR A 99 13.68 0.96 11.15
CA THR A 99 14.58 -0.11 11.56
C THR A 99 14.79 -1.03 10.36
N TYR A 100 16.01 -1.09 9.84
CA TYR A 100 16.44 -2.05 8.81
C TYR A 100 15.69 -3.39 8.94
N PHE A 101 15.27 -3.97 7.81
CA PHE A 101 14.54 -5.24 7.63
C PHE A 101 13.03 -5.10 7.37
N SER A 102 12.56 -5.86 6.38
CA SER A 102 11.21 -5.85 5.80
C SER A 102 10.49 -7.20 5.96
N GLY A 103 9.15 -7.17 6.05
CA GLY A 103 8.26 -8.34 5.85
C GLY A 103 6.93 -8.25 6.59
N LYS A 104 5.86 -8.93 6.12
CA LYS A 104 4.54 -9.01 6.78
C LYS A 104 3.98 -10.43 7.05
N SER A 105 3.29 -10.62 8.19
CA SER A 105 2.30 -11.68 8.47
C SER A 105 0.92 -11.05 8.75
N GLU A 106 -0.18 -11.68 8.35
CA GLU A 106 -1.54 -11.18 8.61
C GLU A 106 -2.23 -12.06 9.66
N LYS A 107 -2.72 -11.43 10.74
CA LYS A 107 -3.58 -12.10 11.72
C LYS A 107 -4.73 -11.17 12.07
N HIS A 108 -5.97 -11.62 11.87
CA HIS A 108 -7.20 -10.91 12.25
C HIS A 108 -7.33 -9.45 11.74
N GLY A 109 -6.86 -9.17 10.52
CA GLY A 109 -6.94 -7.82 9.93
C GLY A 109 -5.82 -6.86 10.33
N GLN A 110 -4.85 -7.32 11.13
CA GLN A 110 -3.67 -6.54 11.47
C GLN A 110 -2.57 -6.68 10.41
N LEU A 111 -1.91 -5.57 10.11
CA LEU A 111 -0.70 -5.57 9.28
C LEU A 111 0.52 -5.65 10.20
N ILE A 112 1.07 -6.85 10.36
CA ILE A 112 2.16 -7.12 11.30
C ILE A 112 3.47 -7.13 10.54
N HIS A 113 4.44 -6.33 10.98
CA HIS A 113 5.80 -6.42 10.51
C HIS A 113 6.47 -7.70 11.03
N LYS A 114 6.82 -8.64 10.14
CA LYS A 114 7.36 -9.98 10.43
C LYS A 114 8.57 -9.96 11.35
N VAL A 115 9.46 -8.99 11.17
CA VAL A 115 10.76 -8.97 11.87
C VAL A 115 10.64 -8.37 13.26
N THR A 116 9.98 -7.22 13.37
CA THR A 116 9.83 -6.52 14.66
C THR A 116 8.64 -7.02 15.47
N ASN A 117 7.74 -7.78 14.83
CA ASN A 117 6.46 -8.21 15.38
C ASN A 117 5.57 -7.05 15.87
N LYS A 118 5.74 -5.88 15.24
CA LYS A 118 4.96 -4.66 15.49
C LYS A 118 3.82 -4.54 14.50
N CYS A 119 2.72 -3.94 14.94
CA CYS A 119 1.54 -3.74 14.13
C CYS A 119 1.49 -2.30 13.60
N LEU A 120 1.04 -2.17 12.36
CA LEU A 120 0.67 -0.88 11.80
C LEU A 120 -0.52 -0.33 12.56
N GLU A 121 -0.40 0.89 13.06
CA GLU A 121 -1.35 1.50 13.97
C GLU A 121 -1.70 2.92 13.57
N ARG A 122 -3.01 3.22 13.58
CA ARG A 122 -3.53 4.57 13.53
C ARG A 122 -3.41 5.31 14.88
N ALA A 123 -3.58 4.63 16.01
CA ALA A 123 -3.73 5.24 17.33
C ALA A 123 -4.85 6.29 17.36
N ASP A 124 -4.61 7.43 17.99
CA ASP A 124 -5.51 8.59 18.08
C ASP A 124 -5.30 9.61 16.93
N LYS A 125 -4.53 9.23 15.90
CA LYS A 125 -4.20 10.09 14.76
C LYS A 125 -5.42 10.45 13.91
N GLN A 126 -5.37 11.66 13.38
CA GLN A 126 -6.40 12.29 12.57
C GLN A 126 -5.97 12.39 11.11
N SER A 127 -6.81 13.04 10.30
CA SER A 127 -6.44 13.40 8.93
C SER A 127 -5.24 14.34 8.93
N MET A 128 -4.36 14.16 7.94
CA MET A 128 -3.06 14.83 7.77
C MET A 128 -1.93 14.33 8.71
N ASP A 129 -2.20 13.40 9.62
CA ASP A 129 -1.16 12.79 10.45
C ASP A 129 -0.44 11.63 9.74
N ASP A 130 0.71 11.24 10.27
CA ASP A 130 1.46 10.05 9.88
C ASP A 130 0.95 8.79 10.57
N VAL A 131 0.91 7.68 9.85
CA VAL A 131 0.70 6.36 10.44
C VAL A 131 1.94 5.90 11.20
N VAL A 132 1.75 5.11 12.25
CA VAL A 132 2.84 4.63 13.11
C VAL A 132 2.84 3.11 13.20
N VAL A 133 3.89 2.58 13.80
CA VAL A 133 3.99 1.16 14.18
C VAL A 133 4.18 1.05 15.69
N SER A 134 3.53 0.07 16.29
CA SER A 134 3.49 -0.11 17.74
C SER A 134 3.41 -1.59 18.11
N ASP A 135 3.36 -1.91 19.39
CA ASP A 135 3.15 -3.29 19.81
C ASP A 135 1.74 -3.76 19.42
N CYS A 136 1.65 -4.99 18.94
CA CYS A 136 0.40 -5.56 18.50
C CYS A 136 -0.58 -5.74 19.67
N THR A 137 -1.75 -5.13 19.55
CA THR A 137 -2.87 -5.22 20.50
C THR A 137 -4.12 -5.72 19.76
N ASN A 138 -5.20 -6.06 20.47
CA ASN A 138 -6.47 -6.37 19.81
C ASN A 138 -7.32 -5.10 19.52
N SER A 139 -6.66 -3.98 19.23
CA SER A 139 -7.32 -2.69 19.03
C SER A 139 -7.87 -2.55 17.61
N TRP A 140 -9.05 -1.93 17.49
CA TRP A 140 -9.61 -1.52 16.21
C TRP A 140 -8.72 -0.51 15.47
N THR A 141 -7.85 0.24 16.17
CA THR A 141 -6.87 1.17 15.57
C THR A 141 -5.76 0.46 14.80
N GLN A 142 -5.62 -0.86 14.95
CA GLN A 142 -4.64 -1.69 14.27
C GLN A 142 -5.27 -2.62 13.22
N GLN A 143 -6.58 -2.50 12.99
CA GLN A 143 -7.29 -3.26 11.97
C GLN A 143 -7.38 -2.46 10.67
N TRP A 144 -7.03 -3.11 9.57
CA TRP A 144 -6.97 -2.52 8.24
C TRP A 144 -7.71 -3.40 7.25
N TRP A 145 -8.49 -2.77 6.38
CA TRP A 145 -9.23 -3.45 5.32
C TRP A 145 -8.79 -2.92 3.97
N PHE A 146 -8.55 -3.84 3.04
CA PHE A 146 -8.41 -3.51 1.64
C PHE A 146 -9.80 -3.24 1.05
N ASP A 147 -9.96 -2.06 0.46
CA ASP A 147 -11.17 -1.57 -0.18
C ASP A 147 -10.83 -1.10 -1.61
N HIS A 148 -11.83 -0.85 -2.44
CA HIS A 148 -11.67 -0.31 -3.81
C HIS A 148 -10.53 -0.98 -4.61
N TYR A 149 -10.78 -2.20 -5.10
CA TYR A 149 -9.81 -2.95 -5.90
C TYR A 149 -9.84 -2.52 -7.36
N ALA A 150 -8.68 -2.24 -7.95
CA ALA A 150 -8.52 -2.01 -9.38
C ALA A 150 -7.34 -2.85 -9.90
N PRO A 151 -7.38 -3.35 -11.15
CA PRO A 151 -6.19 -3.92 -11.79
C PRO A 151 -5.03 -2.92 -11.77
N LEU A 152 -3.79 -3.41 -11.67
CA LEU A 152 -2.63 -2.61 -12.06
C LEU A 152 -2.78 -2.21 -13.54
#